data_AF-A0A843FAY8-F1
#
_entry.id   AF-A0A843FAY8-F1
#
_cell.length_a   1.000
_cell.length_b   1.000
_cell.length_c   1.000
_cell.angle_alpha   90.00
_cell.angle_beta   90.00
_cell.angle_gamma   90.00
#
_symmetry.space_group_name_H-M   'P 1'
#
loop_
_entity.id
_entity.type
_entity.pdbx_description
1 polymer ?
#
loop_
_entity_poly.entity_id
_entity_poly.type
_entity_poly.pdbx_seq_one_letter_code
_entity_poly.pdbx_strand_id
1 'polypeptide(L)'
;MMIESPEQIAIENEIKVQKDKFLSYFNGSLPDTMELEFEGFYRRGFFVSKKRYAVIEDGKIIAKGLELVRRDWAPIAKKTQEDILMAILEEGNVKKAEKIISKVLKQIKSGNLDRKELVIHTQITKNLDDYKQVGPHVIAAREIESHGIKVGKGTIVQYIIAKGKGSISQRAVPYEYSEGIEYDKEYYIENQLIPAVSRMMEPLGYDKDRLRELSSNERQQSLDAFF
;
A
#
# COMPACT_ATOMS: atom_id res chain seq x y z
N MET A 1 -20.22 -4.02 8.51
CA MET A 1 -19.48 -3.55 9.68
C MET A 1 -19.55 -4.63 10.73
N MET A 2 -18.43 -4.97 11.37
CA MET A 2 -18.47 -5.81 12.55
C MET A 2 -19.24 -5.09 13.65
N ILE A 3 -20.24 -5.76 14.21
CA ILE A 3 -20.95 -5.26 15.39
C ILE A 3 -20.18 -5.77 16.59
N GLU A 4 -19.73 -4.86 17.45
CA GLU A 4 -19.03 -5.24 18.68
C GLU A 4 -19.97 -5.99 19.61
N SER A 5 -19.46 -7.08 20.21
CA SER A 5 -20.20 -7.80 21.24
C SER A 5 -20.38 -6.93 22.49
N PRO A 6 -21.40 -7.20 23.32
CA PRO A 6 -21.55 -6.53 24.61
C PRO A 6 -20.30 -6.62 25.50
N GLU A 7 -19.58 -7.74 25.43
CA GLU A 7 -18.32 -7.94 26.15
C GLU A 7 -17.22 -7.01 25.65
N GLN A 8 -17.08 -6.83 24.33
CA GLN A 8 -16.11 -5.90 23.75
C GLN A 8 -16.40 -4.45 24.15
N ILE A 9 -17.67 -4.05 24.19
CA ILE A 9 -18.11 -2.73 24.65
C ILE A 9 -17.80 -2.54 26.14
N ALA A 10 -18.03 -3.58 26.96
CA ALA A 10 -17.71 -3.55 28.38
C ALA A 10 -16.20 -3.38 28.62
N ILE A 11 -15.37 -4.14 27.90
CA ILE A 11 -13.91 -4.02 27.94
C ILE A 11 -13.45 -2.63 27.50
N GLU A 12 -14.02 -2.08 26.43
CA GLU A 12 -13.70 -0.72 25.97
C GLU A 12 -13.97 0.33 27.07
N ASN A 13 -15.12 0.23 27.74
CA ASN A 13 -15.46 1.13 28.84
C ASN A 13 -14.52 0.97 30.03
N GLU A 14 -14.15 -0.27 30.36
CA GLU A 14 -13.16 -0.55 31.40
C GLU A 14 -11.80 0.05 31.07
N ILE A 15 -11.30 -0.14 29.84
CA ILE A 15 -10.03 0.43 29.38
C ILE A 15 -10.06 1.96 29.51
N LYS A 16 -11.15 2.62 29.10
CA LYS A 16 -11.30 4.08 29.22
C LYS A 16 -11.17 4.56 30.66
N VAL A 17 -11.74 3.84 31.63
CA VAL A 17 -11.63 4.18 33.06
C VAL A 17 -10.25 3.86 33.63
N GLN A 18 -9.68 2.70 33.29
CA GLN A 18 -8.38 2.26 33.80
C GLN A 18 -7.22 3.10 33.26
N LYS A 19 -7.34 3.59 32.03
CA LYS A 19 -6.38 4.49 31.40
C LYS A 19 -6.14 5.74 32.25
N ASP A 20 -7.19 6.43 32.71
CA ASP A 20 -7.01 7.66 33.49
C ASP A 20 -6.34 7.38 34.85
N LYS A 21 -6.67 6.25 35.48
CA LYS A 21 -5.99 5.79 36.71
C LYS A 21 -4.52 5.50 36.47
N PHE A 22 -4.20 4.82 35.37
CA PHE A 22 -2.83 4.47 35.02
C PHE A 22 -1.99 5.71 34.72
N LEU A 23 -2.53 6.67 33.96
CA LEU A 23 -1.82 7.93 33.66
C LEU A 23 -1.51 8.71 34.93
N SER A 24 -2.49 8.88 35.82
CA SER A 24 -2.29 9.59 37.08
C SER A 24 -1.23 8.90 37.95
N TYR A 25 -1.28 7.57 38.08
CA TYR A 25 -0.30 6.80 38.82
C TYR A 25 1.11 6.91 38.21
N PHE A 26 1.23 6.73 36.89
CA PHE A 26 2.53 6.67 36.22
C PHE A 26 3.17 8.06 36.13
N ASN A 27 2.41 9.10 35.79
CA ASN A 27 2.92 10.47 35.76
C ASN A 27 3.37 10.96 37.14
N GLY A 28 2.73 10.51 38.22
CA GLY A 28 3.21 10.77 39.58
C GLY A 28 4.56 10.14 39.93
N SER A 29 5.04 9.18 39.13
CA SER A 29 6.34 8.54 39.29
C SER A 29 7.44 9.11 38.36
N LEU A 30 7.04 9.94 37.40
CA LEU A 30 7.97 10.56 36.44
C LEU A 30 8.56 11.86 37.00
N PRO A 31 9.75 12.27 36.54
CA PRO A 31 10.26 13.61 36.80
C PRO A 31 9.34 14.70 36.23
N ASP A 32 9.30 15.89 36.83
CA ASP A 32 8.43 17.01 36.45
C ASP A 32 8.52 17.44 34.96
N THR A 33 9.60 17.10 34.27
CA THR A 33 9.80 17.41 32.84
C THR A 33 9.23 16.35 31.89
N MET A 34 8.63 15.28 32.41
CA MET A 34 8.13 14.15 31.62
C MET A 34 6.67 13.88 31.95
N GLU A 35 5.86 13.73 30.91
CA GLU A 35 4.46 13.36 31.03
C GLU A 35 4.13 12.29 29.99
N LEU A 36 3.46 11.23 30.41
CA LEU A 36 2.82 10.28 29.52
C LEU A 36 1.42 10.79 29.20
N GLU A 37 1.14 10.96 27.92
CA GLU A 37 -0.17 11.36 27.41
C GLU A 37 -0.90 10.18 26.77
N PHE A 38 -2.23 10.29 26.70
CA PHE A 38 -3.05 9.38 25.95
C PHE A 38 -3.40 9.96 24.59
N GLU A 39 -2.87 9.32 23.55
CA GLU A 39 -3.06 9.75 22.17
C GLU A 39 -4.43 9.34 21.62
N GLY A 40 -4.92 8.14 21.96
CA GLY A 40 -6.19 7.64 21.44
C GLY A 40 -6.48 6.17 21.74
N PHE A 41 -7.64 5.71 21.29
CA PHE A 41 -8.07 4.32 21.42
C PHE A 41 -8.46 3.77 20.05
N TYR A 42 -7.91 2.61 19.71
CA TYR A 42 -8.18 1.95 18.44
C TYR A 42 -8.68 0.54 18.70
N ARG A 43 -9.88 0.22 18.20
CA ARG A 43 -10.50 -1.10 18.41
C ARG A 43 -9.72 -2.22 17.75
N ARG A 44 -9.18 -1.94 16.57
CA ARG A 44 -8.46 -2.91 15.75
C ARG A 44 -7.23 -2.25 15.16
N GLY A 45 -6.16 -3.02 15.08
CA GLY A 45 -4.89 -2.60 14.54
C GLY A 45 -4.16 -3.78 13.92
N PHE A 46 -3.38 -3.47 12.89
CA PHE A 46 -2.52 -4.40 12.18
C PHE A 46 -1.08 -3.87 12.22
N PHE A 47 -0.18 -4.65 12.78
CA PHE A 47 1.21 -4.27 13.01
C PHE A 47 2.13 -5.18 12.21
N VAL A 48 2.84 -4.63 11.22
CA VAL A 48 3.75 -5.40 10.35
C VAL A 48 5.15 -5.42 10.93
N SER A 49 5.69 -4.24 11.23
CA SER A 49 7.03 -4.08 11.78
C SER A 49 7.20 -2.71 12.41
N LYS A 50 8.38 -2.42 12.95
CA LYS A 50 8.70 -1.12 13.56
C LYS A 50 8.37 0.02 12.58
N LYS A 51 7.52 0.96 13.02
CA LYS A 51 6.99 2.11 12.24
C LYS A 51 6.08 1.73 11.06
N ARG A 52 5.59 0.49 10.97
CA ARG A 52 4.72 0.01 9.89
C ARG A 52 3.46 -0.63 10.47
N TYR A 53 2.38 0.13 10.54
CA TYR A 53 1.11 -0.32 11.10
C TYR A 53 -0.09 0.41 10.49
N ALA A 54 -1.26 -0.17 10.65
CA ALA A 54 -2.55 0.46 10.38
C ALA A 54 -3.49 0.25 11.56
N VAL A 55 -4.22 1.27 11.96
CA VAL A 55 -5.29 1.18 12.95
C VAL A 55 -6.57 1.75 12.35
N ILE A 56 -7.71 1.40 12.94
CA ILE A 56 -9.01 1.93 12.51
C ILE A 56 -9.66 2.74 13.64
N GLU A 57 -10.15 3.91 13.27
CA GLU A 57 -10.87 4.84 14.13
C GLU A 57 -12.06 5.39 13.35
N ASP A 58 -13.28 5.25 13.89
CA ASP A 58 -14.52 5.75 13.27
C ASP A 58 -14.67 5.41 11.77
N GLY A 59 -14.33 4.17 11.39
CA GLY A 59 -14.40 3.67 10.02
C GLY A 59 -13.32 4.23 9.08
N LYS A 60 -12.31 4.93 9.60
CA LYS A 60 -11.17 5.47 8.85
C LYS A 60 -9.89 4.73 9.21
N ILE A 61 -9.14 4.36 8.18
CA ILE A 61 -7.81 3.76 8.34
C ILE A 61 -6.77 4.84 8.59
N ILE A 62 -6.02 4.69 9.69
CA ILE A 62 -4.83 5.48 9.99
C ILE A 62 -3.62 4.57 9.80
N ALA A 63 -2.90 4.78 8.70
CA ALA A 63 -1.71 4.01 8.35
C ALA A 63 -0.42 4.81 8.58
N LYS A 64 0.62 4.15 9.10
CA LYS A 64 1.98 4.69 9.23
C LYS A 64 2.97 3.74 8.58
N GLY A 65 3.84 4.27 7.71
CA GLY A 65 4.93 3.51 7.08
C GLY A 65 4.51 2.39 6.11
N LEU A 66 3.22 2.28 5.81
CA LEU A 66 2.68 1.41 4.75
C LEU A 66 2.74 2.10 3.38
N GLU A 67 2.66 1.33 2.31
CA GLU A 67 2.66 1.79 0.93
C GLU A 67 1.53 2.79 0.62
N LEU A 68 0.42 2.69 1.34
CA LEU A 68 -0.76 3.55 1.24
C LEU A 68 -0.41 5.04 1.28
N VAL A 69 0.54 5.43 2.13
CA VAL A 69 0.93 6.83 2.34
C VAL A 69 2.15 7.26 1.51
N ARG A 70 2.72 6.36 0.69
CA ARG A 70 3.96 6.60 -0.04
C ARG A 70 3.71 7.12 -1.45
N ARG A 71 4.28 8.26 -1.83
CA ARG A 71 4.04 8.88 -3.17
C ARG A 71 4.54 8.03 -4.34
N ASP A 72 5.58 7.23 -4.15
CA ASP A 72 6.23 6.39 -5.16
C ASP A 72 5.48 5.08 -5.48
N TRP A 73 4.28 4.88 -4.92
CA TRP A 73 3.40 3.75 -5.24
C TRP A 73 2.23 4.20 -6.11
N ALA A 74 1.90 3.37 -7.10
CA ALA A 74 0.78 3.59 -8.00
C ALA A 74 -0.56 3.61 -7.23
N PRO A 75 -1.52 4.47 -7.61
CA PRO A 75 -2.81 4.54 -6.94
C PRO A 75 -3.55 3.20 -6.85
N ILE A 76 -3.43 2.33 -7.86
CA ILE A 76 -4.04 1.00 -7.84
C ILE A 76 -3.56 0.16 -6.65
N ALA A 77 -2.26 0.18 -6.34
CA ALA A 77 -1.70 -0.57 -5.23
C ALA A 77 -2.14 0.00 -3.87
N LYS A 78 -2.19 1.34 -3.77
CA LYS A 78 -2.65 2.04 -2.56
C LYS A 78 -4.11 1.74 -2.26
N LYS A 79 -4.99 1.93 -3.24
CA LYS A 79 -6.43 1.66 -3.09
C LYS A 79 -6.68 0.20 -2.74
N THR A 80 -5.97 -0.73 -3.39
CA THR A 80 -6.08 -2.14 -3.03
C THR A 80 -5.64 -2.39 -1.59
N GLN A 81 -4.53 -1.78 -1.14
CA GLN A 81 -4.06 -1.92 0.23
C GLN A 81 -5.08 -1.38 1.24
N GLU A 82 -5.69 -0.23 0.96
CA GLU A 82 -6.76 0.37 1.76
C GLU A 82 -8.02 -0.51 1.80
N ASP A 83 -8.49 -0.99 0.65
CA ASP A 83 -9.67 -1.86 0.55
C ASP A 83 -9.49 -3.16 1.34
N ILE A 84 -8.28 -3.73 1.32
CA ILE A 84 -7.93 -4.91 2.13
C ILE A 84 -7.93 -4.57 3.62
N LEU A 85 -7.34 -3.43 4.01
CA LEU A 85 -7.34 -2.99 5.40
C LEU A 85 -8.76 -2.77 5.91
N MET A 86 -9.65 -2.18 5.10
CA MET A 86 -11.06 -2.06 5.43
C MET A 86 -11.72 -3.44 5.56
N ALA A 87 -11.50 -4.35 4.60
CA ALA A 87 -12.05 -5.70 4.67
C ALA A 87 -11.63 -6.46 5.94
N ILE A 88 -10.40 -6.25 6.43
CA ILE A 88 -9.87 -6.93 7.61
C ILE A 88 -10.25 -6.19 8.90
N LEU A 89 -9.96 -4.90 8.99
CA LEU A 89 -10.09 -4.10 10.21
C LEU A 89 -11.51 -3.58 10.45
N GLU A 90 -12.35 -3.42 9.43
CA GLU A 90 -13.74 -2.97 9.62
C GLU A 90 -14.73 -4.14 9.55
N GLU A 91 -14.45 -5.12 8.69
CA GLU A 91 -15.38 -6.22 8.40
C GLU A 91 -14.93 -7.58 8.92
N GLY A 92 -13.68 -7.74 9.38
CA GLY A 92 -13.16 -9.03 9.85
C GLY A 92 -13.16 -10.12 8.78
N ASN A 93 -13.16 -9.75 7.50
CA ASN A 93 -13.44 -10.66 6.39
C ASN A 93 -12.23 -10.85 5.48
N VAL A 94 -11.39 -11.81 5.84
CA VAL A 94 -10.19 -12.19 5.05
C VAL A 94 -10.58 -12.68 3.64
N LYS A 95 -11.71 -13.38 3.48
CA LYS A 95 -12.18 -13.84 2.16
C LYS A 95 -12.57 -12.67 1.25
N LYS A 96 -13.04 -11.57 1.80
CA LYS A 96 -13.30 -10.34 1.03
C LYS A 96 -11.99 -9.73 0.56
N ALA A 97 -10.95 -9.69 1.39
CA ALA A 97 -9.61 -9.26 0.98
C ALA A 97 -9.06 -10.10 -0.19
N GLU A 98 -9.18 -11.43 -0.15
CA GLU A 98 -8.79 -12.31 -1.28
C GLU A 98 -9.52 -11.93 -2.58
N LYS A 99 -10.84 -11.72 -2.50
CA LYS A 99 -11.67 -11.34 -3.66
C LYS A 99 -11.25 -9.99 -4.25
N ILE A 100 -10.90 -9.03 -3.39
CA ILE A 100 -10.37 -7.71 -3.83
C ILE A 100 -9.07 -7.92 -4.61
N ILE A 101 -8.12 -8.68 -4.07
CA ILE A 101 -6.83 -8.97 -4.73
C ILE A 101 -7.05 -9.66 -6.08
N SER A 102 -7.88 -10.71 -6.12
CA SER A 102 -8.23 -11.43 -7.35
C SER A 102 -8.82 -10.50 -8.42
N LYS A 103 -9.75 -9.62 -8.01
CA LYS A 103 -10.39 -8.64 -8.91
C LYS A 103 -9.35 -7.67 -9.49
N VAL A 104 -8.50 -7.09 -8.65
CA VAL A 104 -7.49 -6.12 -9.10
C VAL A 104 -6.45 -6.77 -10.00
N LEU A 105 -6.00 -7.99 -9.68
CA LEU A 105 -5.12 -8.74 -10.57
C LEU A 105 -5.72 -8.94 -11.96
N LYS A 106 -7.02 -9.29 -12.04
CA LYS A 106 -7.74 -9.42 -13.32
C LYS A 106 -7.86 -8.09 -14.06
N GLN A 107 -8.07 -6.97 -13.35
CA GLN A 107 -8.10 -5.64 -13.95
C GLN A 107 -6.74 -5.28 -14.57
N ILE A 108 -5.64 -5.50 -13.85
CA ILE A 108 -4.27 -5.27 -14.37
C ILE A 108 -3.99 -6.19 -15.56
N LYS A 109 -4.30 -7.48 -15.46
CA LYS A 109 -4.06 -8.43 -16.57
C LYS A 109 -4.87 -8.11 -17.82
N SER A 110 -6.13 -7.69 -17.66
CA SER A 110 -7.02 -7.35 -18.79
C SER A 110 -6.75 -5.97 -19.37
N GLY A 111 -6.16 -5.04 -18.62
CA GLY A 111 -6.05 -3.64 -19.03
C GLY A 111 -7.31 -2.81 -18.72
N ASN A 112 -8.31 -3.38 -18.05
CA ASN A 112 -9.56 -2.71 -17.72
C ASN A 112 -9.42 -1.81 -16.47
N LEU A 113 -8.65 -0.72 -16.61
CA LEU A 113 -8.42 0.29 -15.58
C LEU A 113 -8.03 1.63 -16.22
N ASP A 114 -8.31 2.73 -15.52
CA ASP A 114 -7.84 4.06 -15.92
C ASP A 114 -6.31 4.13 -15.75
N ARG A 115 -5.61 4.63 -16.76
CA ARG A 115 -4.15 4.78 -16.71
C ARG A 115 -3.68 5.68 -15.57
N LYS A 116 -4.52 6.61 -15.09
CA LYS A 116 -4.24 7.40 -13.87
C LYS A 116 -3.94 6.51 -12.66
N GLU A 117 -4.53 5.32 -12.59
CA GLU A 117 -4.30 4.36 -11.52
C GLU A 117 -2.89 3.75 -11.52
N LEU A 118 -2.15 3.92 -12.62
CA LEU A 118 -0.79 3.40 -12.81
C LEU A 118 0.29 4.46 -12.55
N VAL A 119 -0.08 5.73 -12.34
CA VAL A 119 0.88 6.84 -12.30
C VAL A 119 1.72 6.81 -11.04
N ILE A 120 3.03 6.70 -11.21
CA ILE A 120 4.01 6.77 -10.13
C ILE A 120 4.53 8.20 -10.03
N HIS A 121 4.60 8.71 -8.80
CA HIS A 121 5.06 10.06 -8.50
C HIS A 121 6.38 10.02 -7.74
N THR A 122 7.42 10.59 -8.32
CA THR A 122 8.74 10.65 -7.67
C THR A 122 9.30 12.06 -7.78
N GLN A 123 9.84 12.57 -6.67
CA GLN A 123 10.45 13.89 -6.63
C GLN A 123 11.91 13.83 -7.11
N ILE A 124 12.29 14.76 -7.97
CA ILE A 124 13.68 15.00 -8.35
C ILE A 124 14.39 15.71 -7.20
N THR A 125 15.47 15.12 -6.68
CA THR A 125 16.16 15.61 -5.47
C THR A 125 17.50 16.27 -5.76
N LYS A 126 18.02 16.10 -6.98
CA LYS A 126 19.29 16.63 -7.48
C LYS A 126 19.11 17.08 -8.93
N ASN A 127 20.08 17.78 -9.51
CA ASN A 127 20.05 18.00 -10.95
C ASN A 127 20.19 16.66 -11.69
N LEU A 128 19.61 16.55 -12.88
CA LEU A 128 19.55 15.27 -13.61
C LEU A 128 20.93 14.70 -13.98
N ASP A 129 21.94 15.56 -14.08
CA ASP A 129 23.34 15.19 -14.35
C ASP A 129 24.08 14.68 -13.11
N ASP A 130 23.61 15.05 -11.90
CA ASP A 130 24.23 14.67 -10.63
C ASP A 130 23.83 13.25 -10.17
N TYR A 131 22.93 12.59 -10.90
CA TYR A 131 22.47 11.23 -10.59
C TYR A 131 23.49 10.18 -11.03
N LYS A 132 24.19 9.58 -10.06
CA LYS A 132 25.06 8.41 -10.29
C LYS A 132 24.29 7.17 -10.75
N GLN A 133 23.09 6.97 -10.20
CA GLN A 133 22.21 5.87 -10.57
C GLN A 133 20.97 6.43 -11.26
N VAL A 134 20.76 6.02 -12.50
CA VAL A 134 19.67 6.51 -13.34
C VAL A 134 18.40 5.69 -13.07
N GLY A 135 17.53 6.23 -12.22
CA GLY A 135 16.25 5.64 -11.89
C GLY A 135 15.15 5.94 -12.93
N PRO A 136 13.97 5.30 -12.82
CA PRO A 136 12.83 5.53 -13.71
C PRO A 136 12.43 7.00 -13.81
N HIS A 137 12.31 7.67 -12.66
CA HIS A 137 12.04 9.10 -12.55
C HIS A 137 13.06 10.00 -13.26
N VAL A 138 14.33 9.60 -13.35
CA VAL A 138 15.38 10.37 -14.05
C VAL A 138 15.25 10.21 -15.55
N ILE A 139 14.96 9.00 -16.04
CA ILE A 139 14.69 8.76 -17.48
C ILE A 139 13.47 9.56 -17.93
N ALA A 140 12.36 9.46 -17.18
CA ALA A 140 11.16 10.23 -17.48
C ALA A 140 11.43 11.75 -17.42
N ALA A 141 12.21 12.23 -16.45
CA ALA A 141 12.58 13.65 -16.39
C ALA A 141 13.39 14.11 -17.61
N ARG A 142 14.37 13.31 -18.06
CA ARG A 142 15.18 13.63 -19.25
C ARG A 142 14.34 13.64 -20.52
N GLU A 143 13.36 12.76 -20.63
CA GLU A 143 12.40 12.78 -21.74
C GLU A 143 11.52 14.03 -21.71
N ILE A 144 11.08 14.47 -20.52
CA ILE A 144 10.38 15.76 -20.38
C ILE A 144 11.28 16.93 -20.83
N GLU A 145 12.57 16.92 -20.47
CA GLU A 145 13.53 17.93 -20.92
C GLU A 145 13.79 17.91 -22.44
N SER A 146 13.77 16.74 -23.08
CA SER A 146 13.90 16.66 -24.54
C SER A 146 12.71 17.29 -25.29
N HIS A 147 11.57 17.45 -24.61
CA HIS A 147 10.41 18.19 -25.12
C HIS A 147 10.46 19.69 -24.75
N GLY A 148 11.58 20.19 -24.21
CA GLY A 148 11.81 21.61 -23.92
C GLY A 148 11.30 22.08 -22.55
N ILE A 149 10.78 21.18 -21.72
CA ILE A 149 10.30 21.52 -20.36
C ILE A 149 11.44 21.32 -19.37
N LYS A 150 11.87 22.39 -18.70
CA LYS A 150 12.94 22.29 -17.69
C LYS A 150 12.49 21.51 -16.46
N VAL A 151 13.30 20.54 -16.04
CA VAL A 151 13.03 19.74 -14.83
C VAL A 151 14.10 20.00 -13.77
N GLY A 152 13.74 20.79 -12.77
CA GLY A 152 14.64 21.15 -11.67
C GLY A 152 14.49 20.28 -10.43
N LYS A 153 15.42 20.45 -9.48
CA LYS A 153 15.28 19.93 -8.11
C LYS A 153 13.95 20.38 -7.50
N GLY A 154 13.24 19.46 -6.87
CA GLY A 154 11.92 19.68 -6.27
C GLY A 154 10.76 19.27 -7.16
N THR A 155 10.98 19.14 -8.49
CA THR A 155 9.94 18.76 -9.46
C THR A 155 9.42 17.36 -9.16
N ILE A 156 8.09 17.19 -9.20
CA ILE A 156 7.43 15.89 -9.11
C ILE A 156 7.26 15.36 -10.53
N VAL A 157 7.93 14.26 -10.83
CA VAL A 157 7.83 13.59 -12.13
C VAL A 157 6.78 12.50 -12.03
N GLN A 158 5.84 12.53 -12.97
CA GLN A 158 4.77 11.55 -13.14
C GLN A 158 5.11 10.65 -14.31
N TYR A 159 5.13 9.34 -14.09
CA TYR A 159 5.47 8.37 -15.13
C TYR A 159 4.74 7.06 -14.92
N ILE A 160 4.68 6.27 -16.00
CA ILE A 160 4.27 4.87 -15.97
C ILE A 160 5.42 3.99 -16.44
N ILE A 161 5.38 2.71 -16.07
CA ILE A 161 6.29 1.72 -16.66
C ILE A 161 5.61 1.06 -17.86
N ALA A 162 6.19 1.29 -19.05
CA ALA A 162 5.76 0.72 -20.31
C ALA A 162 6.23 -0.73 -20.47
N LYS A 163 5.49 -1.53 -21.22
CA LYS A 163 5.91 -2.87 -21.63
C LYS A 163 7.06 -2.76 -22.62
N GLY A 164 8.11 -3.56 -22.44
CA GLY A 164 9.27 -3.52 -23.32
C GLY A 164 10.44 -4.34 -22.80
N LYS A 165 11.55 -4.30 -23.54
CA LYS A 165 12.82 -4.91 -23.13
C LYS A 165 13.66 -3.92 -22.33
N GLY A 166 14.64 -4.42 -21.59
CA GLY A 166 15.57 -3.62 -20.80
C GLY A 166 15.11 -3.40 -19.35
N SER A 167 15.86 -2.55 -18.65
CA SER A 167 15.61 -2.26 -17.24
C SER A 167 14.29 -1.51 -17.01
N ILE A 168 13.76 -1.57 -15.78
CA ILE A 168 12.57 -0.79 -15.39
C ILE A 168 12.77 0.70 -15.67
N SER A 169 13.98 1.22 -15.42
CA SER A 169 14.30 2.64 -15.67
C SER A 169 14.12 3.02 -17.15
N GLN A 170 14.64 2.20 -18.06
CA GLN A 170 14.56 2.46 -19.51
C GLN A 170 13.15 2.39 -20.07
N ARG A 171 12.24 1.75 -19.34
CA ARG A 171 10.83 1.58 -19.72
C ARG A 171 9.92 2.60 -19.07
N ALA A 172 10.48 3.55 -18.31
CA ALA A 172 9.70 4.62 -17.70
C ALA A 172 9.34 5.66 -18.77
N VAL A 173 8.05 5.95 -18.90
CA VAL A 173 7.53 6.97 -19.83
C VAL A 173 6.77 8.02 -19.04
N PRO A 174 7.03 9.32 -19.25
CA PRO A 174 6.25 10.39 -18.65
C PRO A 174 4.75 10.18 -18.88
N TYR A 175 3.95 10.41 -17.85
CA TYR A 175 2.51 10.14 -17.93
C TYR A 175 1.83 10.95 -19.04
N GLU A 176 2.25 12.19 -19.26
CA GLU A 176 1.75 13.08 -20.32
C GLU A 176 1.99 12.53 -21.73
N TYR A 177 3.08 11.78 -21.94
CA TYR A 177 3.43 11.17 -23.23
C TYR A 177 3.09 9.68 -23.30
N SER A 178 2.32 9.19 -22.33
CA SER A 178 2.02 7.76 -22.24
C SER A 178 0.91 7.30 -23.19
N GLU A 179 0.17 8.22 -23.83
CA GLU A 179 -0.98 7.91 -24.71
C GLU A 179 -0.64 6.84 -25.76
N GLY A 180 -1.51 5.84 -25.92
CA GLY A 180 -1.27 4.72 -26.84
C GLY A 180 -0.21 3.69 -26.40
N ILE A 181 0.58 3.94 -25.35
CA ILE A 181 1.63 3.02 -24.88
C ILE A 181 1.06 1.91 -23.99
N GLU A 182 1.38 0.65 -24.31
CA GLU A 182 1.04 -0.49 -23.46
C GLU A 182 1.90 -0.48 -22.20
N TYR A 183 1.26 -0.55 -21.03
CA TYR A 183 1.97 -0.61 -19.75
C TYR A 183 2.43 -2.03 -19.41
N ASP A 184 3.46 -2.15 -18.58
CA ASP A 184 3.98 -3.45 -18.14
C ASP A 184 3.13 -4.04 -17.01
N LYS A 185 2.18 -4.89 -17.38
CA LYS A 185 1.29 -5.59 -16.44
C LYS A 185 2.06 -6.35 -15.37
N GLU A 186 3.16 -7.01 -15.73
CA GLU A 186 3.95 -7.81 -14.79
C GLU A 186 4.62 -6.92 -13.76
N TYR A 187 5.18 -5.78 -14.18
CA TYR A 187 5.73 -4.80 -13.25
C TYR A 187 4.68 -4.32 -12.22
N TYR A 188 3.46 -3.99 -12.65
CA TYR A 188 2.44 -3.55 -11.69
C TYR A 188 1.95 -4.68 -10.78
N ILE A 189 2.02 -5.94 -11.21
CA ILE A 189 1.72 -7.08 -10.34
C ILE A 189 2.86 -7.29 -9.34
N GLU A 190 4.09 -7.50 -9.81
CA GLU A 190 5.21 -7.97 -8.99
C GLU A 190 5.90 -6.85 -8.19
N ASN A 191 5.91 -5.62 -8.71
CA ASN A 191 6.59 -4.50 -8.07
C ASN A 191 5.65 -3.53 -7.35
N GLN A 192 4.34 -3.54 -7.64
CA GLN A 192 3.37 -2.63 -7.05
C GLN A 192 2.28 -3.35 -6.25
N LEU A 193 1.56 -4.30 -6.83
CA LEU A 193 0.43 -4.93 -6.15
C LEU A 193 0.89 -5.94 -5.09
N ILE A 194 1.61 -6.99 -5.50
CA ILE A 194 2.00 -8.11 -4.64
C ILE A 194 2.77 -7.63 -3.40
N PRO A 195 3.79 -6.75 -3.49
CA PRO A 195 4.50 -6.31 -2.29
C PRO A 195 3.62 -5.47 -1.33
N ALA A 196 2.66 -4.70 -1.85
CA ALA A 196 1.76 -3.91 -1.02
C ALA A 196 0.78 -4.79 -0.24
N VAL A 197 0.31 -5.89 -0.86
CA VAL A 197 -0.68 -6.78 -0.24
C VAL A 197 -0.06 -7.92 0.56
N SER A 198 1.11 -8.44 0.17
CA SER A 198 1.71 -9.62 0.81
C SER A 198 2.03 -9.37 2.28
N ARG A 199 2.50 -8.18 2.63
CA ARG A 199 2.81 -7.82 4.03
C ARG A 199 1.62 -7.90 4.97
N MET A 200 0.40 -7.79 4.44
CA MET A 200 -0.84 -7.90 5.22
C MET A 200 -1.38 -9.33 5.23
N MET A 201 -1.22 -10.03 4.10
CA MET A 201 -1.81 -11.35 3.90
C MET A 201 -0.88 -12.48 4.38
N GLU A 202 0.43 -12.26 4.45
CA GLU A 202 1.43 -13.24 4.95
C GLU A 202 1.13 -13.70 6.38
N PRO A 203 0.88 -12.81 7.38
CA PRO A 203 0.48 -13.23 8.73
C PRO A 203 -0.86 -13.98 8.78
N LEU A 204 -1.68 -13.88 7.72
CA LEU A 204 -2.96 -14.56 7.58
C LEU A 204 -2.85 -15.89 6.81
N GLY A 205 -1.64 -16.34 6.49
CA GLY A 205 -1.38 -17.62 5.82
C GLY A 205 -1.41 -17.55 4.29
N TYR A 206 -1.15 -16.37 3.71
CA TYR A 206 -1.03 -16.18 2.26
C TYR A 206 0.38 -15.75 1.89
N ASP A 207 1.17 -16.69 1.38
CA ASP A 207 2.44 -16.36 0.74
C ASP A 207 2.22 -15.66 -0.61
N LYS A 208 3.31 -15.17 -1.20
CA LYS A 208 3.26 -14.44 -2.47
C LYS A 208 2.80 -15.31 -3.64
N ASP A 209 3.11 -16.61 -3.62
CA ASP A 209 2.75 -17.52 -4.71
C ASP A 209 1.24 -17.72 -4.75
N ARG A 210 0.64 -18.01 -3.59
CA ARG A 210 -0.80 -18.07 -3.43
C ARG A 210 -1.50 -16.77 -3.84
N LEU A 211 -0.91 -15.61 -3.54
CA LEU A 211 -1.47 -14.32 -3.94
C LEU A 211 -1.44 -14.11 -5.47
N ARG A 212 -0.41 -14.58 -6.17
CA ARG A 212 -0.34 -14.53 -7.65
C ARG A 212 -1.40 -15.41 -8.29
N GLU A 213 -1.60 -16.59 -7.70
CA GLU A 213 -2.58 -17.58 -8.14
C GLU A 213 -4.03 -17.10 -7.98
N LEU A 214 -4.32 -16.13 -7.11
CA LEU A 214 -5.67 -15.55 -6.96
C LEU A 214 -6.24 -14.96 -8.27
N SER A 215 -5.38 -14.64 -9.24
CA SER A 215 -5.79 -14.18 -10.57
C SER A 215 -6.19 -15.30 -11.52
N SER A 216 -5.64 -16.50 -11.30
CA SER A 216 -5.85 -17.71 -12.07
C SER A 216 -7.08 -18.39 -11.49
N ASN A 217 -8.22 -18.25 -12.16
CA ASN A 217 -9.51 -18.73 -11.66
C ASN A 217 -9.68 -20.26 -11.67
N GLU A 218 -8.60 -21.03 -11.71
CA GLU A 218 -8.65 -22.48 -11.59
C GLU A 218 -8.04 -22.86 -10.25
N ARG A 219 -8.89 -23.43 -9.39
CA ARG A 219 -8.40 -24.38 -8.39
C ARG A 219 -7.55 -25.37 -9.19
N GLN A 220 -6.23 -25.28 -9.09
CA GLN A 220 -5.41 -26.43 -9.36
C GLN A 220 -5.81 -27.42 -8.27
N GLN A 221 -6.78 -28.29 -8.59
CA GLN A 221 -6.99 -29.49 -7.80
C GLN A 221 -5.63 -30.18 -7.82
N SER A 222 -4.97 -30.23 -6.67
CA SER A 222 -3.79 -31.05 -6.53
C SER A 222 -4.18 -32.46 -6.97
N LEU A 223 -3.26 -33.15 -7.65
CA LEU A 223 -3.46 -34.54 -8.09
C LEU A 223 -3.86 -35.47 -6.92
N ASP A 224 -3.61 -35.07 -5.67
CA ASP A 224 -4.07 -35.72 -4.44
C ASP A 224 -5.60 -35.75 -4.27
N ALA A 225 -6.36 -34.99 -5.05
CA ALA A 225 -7.83 -35.09 -5.05
C ALA A 225 -8.37 -36.25 -5.90
N PHE A 226 -7.49 -36.98 -6.60
CA PHE A 226 -7.84 -38.09 -7.50
C PHE A 226 -7.22 -39.45 -7.10
N PHE A 227 -6.47 -39.51 -6.00
CA PHE A 227 -5.87 -40.75 -5.47
C PHE A 227 -6.39 -41.08 -4.07
#